data_AF-A0A132B2W7-F1
#
_entry.id   AF-A0A132B2W7-F1
#
_cell.length_a   1.000
_cell.length_b   1.000
_cell.length_c   1.000
_cell.angle_alpha   90.00
_cell.angle_beta   90.00
_cell.angle_gamma   90.00
#
_symmetry.space_group_name_H-M   'P 1'
#
loop_
_entity.id
_entity.type
_entity.pdbx_description
1 polymer ?
#
loop_
_entity_poly.entity_id
_entity_poly.type
_entity_poly.pdbx_seq_one_letter_code
_entity_poly.pdbx_strand_id
1 'polypeptide(L)'
;MTKEALGASSVYVYDWRYRKGGTTYDDRNLEEDIKNTRYVIYAPIGYVHSDYSYQGGLDRLFLHLTEPELESYKKQGARMRLINAWRPLRKVENAPLAMCDRRSVLPEDVIEVDKVLPNNLEVETCIYHRPYHKWYFMSEQTPDDVWLFVQWEECDVPCETTSVPHTALNGPQVRLGDMPRESLEVRMIVIS
;
A
#
# COMPACT_ATOMS: atom_id res chain seq x y z
N MET A 1 16.04 -8.20 -8.16
CA MET A 1 15.26 -7.06 -8.70
C MET A 1 14.97 -6.01 -7.63
N THR A 2 14.05 -6.19 -6.67
CA THR A 2 13.71 -5.15 -5.67
C THR A 2 14.90 -4.63 -4.88
N LYS A 3 15.76 -5.53 -4.39
CA LYS A 3 16.96 -5.16 -3.62
C LYS A 3 17.90 -4.24 -4.42
N GLU A 4 18.10 -4.55 -5.69
CA GLU A 4 18.94 -3.78 -6.62
C GLU A 4 18.28 -2.46 -7.01
N ALA A 5 17.00 -2.48 -7.39
CA ALA A 5 16.24 -1.30 -7.80
C ALA A 5 16.13 -0.23 -6.71
N LEU A 6 16.16 -0.65 -5.43
CA LEU A 6 16.04 0.25 -4.28
C LEU A 6 17.37 0.52 -3.58
N GLY A 7 18.48 -0.05 -4.05
CA GLY A 7 19.79 0.02 -3.39
C GLY A 7 19.77 -0.53 -1.97
N ALA A 8 18.95 -1.55 -1.71
CA ALA A 8 18.69 -2.06 -0.37
C ALA A 8 19.79 -3.03 0.10
N SER A 9 20.20 -2.92 1.36
CA SER A 9 21.06 -3.90 2.04
C SER A 9 20.26 -5.14 2.47
N SER A 10 18.99 -4.95 2.86
CA SER A 10 18.06 -6.02 3.25
C SER A 10 16.63 -5.73 2.80
N VAL A 11 15.87 -6.79 2.50
CA VAL A 11 14.43 -6.72 2.17
C VAL A 11 13.71 -7.87 2.86
N TYR A 12 12.66 -7.58 3.62
CA TYR A 12 11.82 -8.55 4.30
C TYR A 12 10.38 -8.44 3.77
N VAL A 13 9.85 -9.53 3.22
CA VAL A 13 8.45 -9.59 2.80
C VAL A 13 7.61 -10.06 3.99
N TYR A 14 6.65 -9.24 4.43
CA TYR A 14 5.83 -9.56 5.60
C TYR A 14 4.35 -9.78 5.30
N ASP A 15 3.83 -9.21 4.21
CA ASP A 15 2.45 -9.44 3.76
C ASP A 15 2.33 -9.47 2.24
N TRP A 16 1.27 -10.10 1.75
CA TRP A 16 0.87 -10.04 0.35
C TRP A 16 -0.64 -10.15 0.22
N ARG A 17 -1.22 -9.52 -0.80
CA ARG A 17 -2.65 -9.52 -1.08
C ARG A 17 -2.91 -9.79 -2.56
N TYR A 18 -3.83 -10.72 -2.80
CA TYR A 18 -4.43 -10.90 -4.11
C TYR A 18 -5.74 -10.11 -4.18
N ARG A 19 -5.90 -9.31 -5.23
CA ARG A 19 -7.10 -8.49 -5.46
C ARG A 19 -7.68 -8.78 -6.83
N LYS A 20 -9.00 -8.92 -6.89
CA LYS A 20 -9.76 -9.14 -8.14
C LYS A 20 -10.97 -8.22 -8.19
N GLY A 21 -11.15 -7.51 -9.30
CA GLY A 21 -12.35 -6.73 -9.56
C GLY A 21 -13.60 -7.60 -9.67
N GLY A 22 -14.76 -7.07 -9.27
CA GLY A 22 -16.03 -7.79 -9.33
C GLY A 22 -16.26 -8.78 -8.19
N THR A 23 -15.36 -8.89 -7.21
CA THR A 23 -15.70 -9.49 -5.92
C THR A 23 -16.39 -8.43 -5.06
N THR A 24 -17.57 -8.73 -4.52
CA THR A 24 -18.27 -7.83 -3.60
C THR A 24 -18.02 -8.24 -2.16
N TYR A 25 -17.96 -7.26 -1.26
CA TYR A 25 -17.93 -7.51 0.18
C TYR A 25 -19.21 -8.21 0.71
N ASP A 26 -20.25 -8.31 -0.13
CA ASP A 26 -21.54 -8.96 0.13
C ASP A 26 -21.51 -10.49 -0.04
N ASP A 27 -20.52 -11.04 -0.77
CA ASP A 27 -20.35 -12.50 -0.91
C ASP A 27 -19.55 -13.11 0.25
N ARG A 28 -19.36 -12.35 1.35
CA ARG A 28 -18.51 -12.72 2.47
C ARG A 28 -19.23 -13.64 3.44
N ASN A 29 -18.61 -14.78 3.73
CA ASN A 29 -18.88 -15.53 4.94
C ASN A 29 -17.84 -15.12 5.99
N LEU A 30 -18.19 -14.18 6.86
CA LEU A 30 -17.25 -13.62 7.85
C LEU A 30 -16.58 -14.70 8.72
N GLU A 31 -17.28 -15.77 9.07
CA GLU A 31 -16.69 -16.86 9.88
C GLU A 31 -15.64 -17.68 9.12
N GLU A 32 -15.81 -17.88 7.82
CA GLU A 32 -14.84 -18.55 6.96
C GLU A 32 -13.70 -17.61 6.55
N ASP A 33 -14.03 -16.35 6.28
CA ASP A 33 -13.08 -15.30 5.93
C ASP A 33 -12.10 -15.04 7.08
N ILE A 34 -12.56 -15.05 8.34
CA ILE A 34 -11.68 -14.91 9.51
C ILE A 34 -10.72 -16.10 9.62
N LYS A 35 -11.15 -17.31 9.26
CA LYS A 35 -10.30 -18.52 9.28
C LYS A 35 -9.30 -18.53 8.13
N ASN A 36 -9.63 -17.90 7.00
CA ASN A 36 -8.86 -17.93 5.76
C ASN A 36 -8.53 -16.52 5.22
N THR A 37 -8.23 -15.55 6.09
CA THR A 37 -8.03 -14.12 5.73
C THR A 37 -7.02 -13.88 4.60
N ARG A 38 -6.08 -14.82 4.38
CA ARG A 38 -5.10 -14.77 3.27
C ARG A 38 -5.64 -15.25 1.92
N TYR A 39 -6.71 -16.04 1.90
CA TYR A 39 -7.36 -16.55 0.69
C TYR A 39 -8.63 -15.78 0.32
N VAL A 40 -9.05 -14.84 1.16
CA VAL A 40 -10.13 -13.90 0.84
C VAL A 40 -9.69 -13.00 -0.30
N ILE A 41 -10.44 -13.02 -1.40
CA ILE A 41 -10.15 -12.21 -2.59
C ILE A 41 -10.80 -10.83 -2.41
N TYR A 42 -9.97 -9.84 -2.11
CA TYR A 42 -10.45 -8.48 -1.89
C TYR A 42 -10.71 -7.73 -3.19
N ALA A 43 -11.77 -6.91 -3.19
CA ALA A 43 -12.00 -5.93 -4.22
C ALA A 43 -10.87 -4.88 -4.24
N PRO A 44 -10.65 -4.20 -5.38
CA PRO A 44 -9.95 -2.92 -5.42
C PRO A 44 -10.55 -1.92 -4.42
N ILE A 45 -9.70 -1.19 -3.70
CA ILE A 45 -10.15 -0.15 -2.76
C ILE A 45 -10.36 1.16 -3.52
N GLY A 46 -11.58 1.72 -3.43
CA GLY A 46 -11.99 2.92 -4.17
C GLY A 46 -11.91 4.24 -3.39
N TYR A 47 -11.53 4.22 -2.12
CA TYR A 47 -11.21 5.44 -1.37
C TYR A 47 -9.70 5.68 -1.36
N VAL A 48 -9.30 6.94 -1.17
CA VAL A 48 -7.90 7.34 -1.12
C VAL A 48 -7.33 7.06 0.26
N HIS A 49 -6.25 6.28 0.31
CA HIS A 49 -5.57 5.93 1.55
C HIS A 49 -4.07 5.75 1.35
N SER A 50 -3.33 5.78 2.46
CA SER A 50 -2.03 5.13 2.60
C SER A 50 -2.13 4.10 3.72
N ASP A 51 -1.42 2.99 3.59
CA ASP A 51 -1.57 1.81 4.44
C ASP A 51 -1.18 2.01 5.91
N TYR A 52 -0.37 3.03 6.19
CA TYR A 52 0.17 3.29 7.51
C TYR A 52 0.18 4.80 7.80
N SER A 53 -0.19 5.16 9.02
CA SER A 53 0.27 6.41 9.62
C SER A 53 1.74 6.30 10.05
N TYR A 54 2.32 7.40 10.53
CA TYR A 54 3.70 7.35 11.01
C TYR A 54 3.86 6.33 12.15
N GLN A 55 2.97 6.35 13.15
CA GLN A 55 3.00 5.39 14.25
C GLN A 55 2.67 3.97 13.76
N GLY A 56 1.66 3.82 12.89
CA GLY A 56 1.30 2.51 12.34
C GLY A 56 2.44 1.83 11.56
N GLY A 57 3.30 2.61 10.92
CA GLY A 57 4.50 2.10 10.25
C GLY A 57 5.59 1.66 11.24
N LEU A 58 5.80 2.41 12.33
CA LEU A 58 6.69 2.00 13.42
C LEU A 58 6.21 0.69 14.07
N ASP A 59 4.92 0.60 14.38
CA ASP A 59 4.32 -0.61 14.95
C ASP A 59 4.52 -1.81 14.02
N ARG A 60 4.46 -1.59 12.71
CA ARG A 60 4.74 -2.62 11.70
C ARG A 60 6.19 -3.07 11.74
N LEU A 61 7.15 -2.17 11.92
CA LEU A 61 8.56 -2.52 12.09
C LEU A 61 8.76 -3.36 13.35
N PHE A 62 8.23 -2.93 14.50
CA PHE A 62 8.34 -3.65 15.77
C PHE A 62 7.69 -5.04 15.74
N LEU A 63 6.66 -5.23 14.90
CA LEU A 63 6.03 -6.54 14.71
C LEU A 63 6.93 -7.55 13.97
N HIS A 64 7.84 -7.07 13.12
CA HIS A 64 8.59 -7.91 12.18
C HIS A 64 10.10 -7.88 12.38
N LEU A 65 10.63 -6.92 13.13
CA LEU A 65 12.04 -6.79 13.49
C LEU A 65 12.16 -6.72 15.01
N THR A 66 13.22 -7.34 15.53
CA THR A 66 13.54 -7.31 16.95
C THR A 66 14.13 -5.95 17.33
N GLU A 67 14.02 -5.55 18.61
CA GLU A 67 14.65 -4.32 19.11
C GLU A 67 16.16 -4.25 18.80
N PRO A 68 16.97 -5.32 18.99
CA PRO A 68 18.38 -5.28 18.63
C PRO A 68 18.65 -5.04 17.13
N GLU A 69 17.79 -5.57 16.24
CA GLU A 69 17.90 -5.32 14.80
C GLU A 69 17.62 -3.85 14.47
N LEU A 70 16.53 -3.30 15.01
CA LEU A 70 16.18 -1.89 14.81
C LEU A 70 17.26 -0.94 15.32
N GLU A 71 17.78 -1.18 16.52
CA GLU A 71 18.87 -0.38 17.10
C GLU A 71 20.16 -0.50 16.29
N SER A 72 20.45 -1.68 15.76
CA SER A 72 21.60 -1.90 14.87
C SER A 72 21.46 -1.09 13.57
N TYR A 73 20.28 -1.10 12.95
CA TYR A 73 20.00 -0.33 11.73
C TYR A 73 20.08 1.17 11.97
N LYS A 74 19.51 1.66 13.08
CA LYS A 74 19.60 3.08 13.47
C LYS A 74 21.05 3.51 13.69
N LYS A 75 21.87 2.72 14.40
CA LYS A 75 23.29 3.01 14.63
C LYS A 75 24.12 3.06 13.35
N GLN A 76 23.74 2.26 12.35
CA GLN A 76 24.38 2.26 11.04
C GLN A 76 23.91 3.44 10.15
N GLY A 77 22.94 4.24 10.60
CA GLY A 77 22.32 5.28 9.78
C GLY A 77 21.51 4.70 8.62
N ALA A 78 21.03 3.47 8.74
CA ALA A 78 20.28 2.81 7.68
C ALA A 78 18.88 3.43 7.55
N ARG A 79 18.44 3.64 6.32
CA ARG A 79 17.10 4.11 6.00
C ARG A 79 16.14 2.92 5.99
N MET A 80 15.15 2.97 6.87
CA MET A 80 14.11 1.95 6.98
C MET A 80 12.83 2.45 6.30
N ARG A 81 12.23 1.63 5.44
CA ARG A 81 11.03 1.98 4.68
C ARG A 81 10.06 0.81 4.62
N LEU A 82 8.77 1.11 4.65
CA LEU A 82 7.74 0.18 4.19
C LEU A 82 7.46 0.50 2.73
N ILE A 83 7.64 -0.48 1.85
CA ILE A 83 7.45 -0.32 0.40
C ILE A 83 6.52 -1.41 -0.09
N ASN A 84 5.53 -0.99 -0.86
CA ASN A 84 4.66 -1.90 -1.58
C ASN A 84 5.17 -2.09 -3.00
N ALA A 85 5.17 -3.36 -3.44
CA ALA A 85 5.23 -3.72 -4.84
C ALA A 85 3.83 -4.11 -5.30
N TRP A 86 3.33 -3.44 -6.34
CA TRP A 86 2.04 -3.76 -6.94
C TRP A 86 2.24 -4.15 -8.40
N ARG A 87 1.75 -5.35 -8.74
CA ARG A 87 1.89 -5.95 -10.07
C ARG A 87 0.54 -6.48 -10.54
N PRO A 88 0.05 -6.08 -11.71
CA PRO A 88 -1.14 -6.70 -12.27
C PRO A 88 -0.80 -8.09 -12.84
N LEU A 89 -1.77 -9.01 -12.82
CA LEU A 89 -1.61 -10.38 -13.36
C LEU A 89 -2.06 -10.50 -14.82
N ARG A 90 -2.67 -9.44 -15.34
CA ARG A 90 -3.12 -9.26 -16.72
C ARG A 90 -3.10 -7.78 -17.06
N LYS A 91 -3.25 -7.43 -18.34
CA LYS A 91 -3.39 -6.02 -18.75
C LYS A 91 -4.54 -5.36 -17.97
N VAL A 92 -4.28 -4.16 -17.44
CA VAL A 92 -5.26 -3.38 -16.69
C VAL A 92 -6.16 -2.62 -17.66
N GLU A 93 -7.42 -3.06 -17.75
CA GLU A 93 -8.46 -2.43 -18.57
C GLU A 93 -9.42 -1.60 -17.72
N ASN A 94 -9.68 -2.06 -16.49
CA ASN A 94 -10.55 -1.44 -15.51
C ASN A 94 -9.81 -1.22 -14.17
N ALA A 95 -10.25 -0.24 -13.38
CA ALA A 95 -9.79 0.05 -12.04
C ALA A 95 -8.26 0.29 -11.91
N PRO A 96 -7.62 1.11 -12.76
CA PRO A 96 -6.19 1.35 -12.66
C PRO A 96 -5.80 1.91 -11.28
N LEU A 97 -4.60 1.57 -10.84
CA LEU A 97 -4.06 2.09 -9.59
C LEU A 97 -3.58 3.53 -9.83
N ALA A 98 -4.16 4.47 -9.12
CA ALA A 98 -3.72 5.86 -9.08
C ALA A 98 -2.92 6.12 -7.81
N MET A 99 -1.86 6.92 -7.98
CA MET A 99 -0.93 7.36 -6.95
C MET A 99 -0.95 8.88 -6.87
N CYS A 100 -1.02 9.43 -5.66
CA CYS A 100 -0.81 10.84 -5.41
C CYS A 100 0.68 11.11 -5.18
N ASP A 101 1.22 12.16 -5.79
CA ASP A 101 2.56 12.65 -5.47
C ASP A 101 2.58 13.15 -4.03
N ARG A 102 3.22 12.40 -3.14
CA ARG A 102 3.34 12.76 -1.72
C ARG A 102 3.91 14.17 -1.49
N ARG A 103 4.69 14.71 -2.44
CA ARG A 103 5.23 16.09 -2.37
C ARG A 103 4.18 17.18 -2.58
N SER A 104 3.00 16.81 -3.08
CA SER A 104 1.85 17.70 -3.23
C SER A 104 0.87 17.62 -2.05
N VAL A 105 1.09 16.70 -1.11
CA VAL A 105 0.26 16.49 0.07
C VAL A 105 0.85 17.28 1.22
N LEU A 106 0.04 18.11 1.86
CA LEU A 106 0.44 18.86 3.05
C LEU A 106 0.04 18.09 4.32
N PRO A 107 0.74 18.26 5.45
CA PRO A 107 0.37 17.59 6.71
C PRO A 107 -1.10 17.81 7.11
N GLU A 108 -1.64 19.01 6.91
CA GLU A 108 -3.04 19.35 7.20
C GLU A 108 -4.07 18.68 6.27
N ASP A 109 -3.61 18.04 5.19
CA ASP A 109 -4.47 17.24 4.33
C ASP A 109 -4.65 15.83 4.86
N VAL A 110 -3.77 15.37 5.74
CA VAL A 110 -3.73 13.98 6.21
C VAL A 110 -4.59 13.81 7.46
N ILE A 111 -5.34 12.70 7.50
CA ILE A 111 -6.09 12.28 8.67
C ILE A 111 -5.81 10.81 8.94
N GLU A 112 -5.49 10.48 10.19
CA GLU A 112 -5.39 9.09 10.64
C GLU A 112 -6.78 8.45 10.75
N VAL A 113 -6.87 7.19 10.32
CA VAL A 113 -8.11 6.42 10.33
C VAL A 113 -7.84 5.04 10.92
N ASP A 114 -8.69 4.66 11.87
CA ASP A 114 -8.65 3.32 12.47
C ASP A 114 -9.12 2.27 11.45
N LYS A 115 -8.22 1.34 11.14
CA LYS A 115 -8.50 0.15 10.36
C LYS A 115 -8.67 -1.03 11.32
N VAL A 116 -9.92 -1.24 11.71
CA VAL A 116 -10.32 -2.30 12.64
C VAL A 116 -10.37 -3.64 11.91
N LEU A 117 -9.47 -4.55 12.29
CA LEU A 117 -9.43 -5.94 11.82
C LEU A 117 -9.91 -6.89 12.94
N PRO A 118 -10.35 -8.12 12.62
CA PRO A 118 -10.91 -9.03 13.63
C PRO A 118 -10.04 -9.24 14.88
N ASN A 119 -8.71 -9.25 14.71
CA ASN A 119 -7.75 -9.50 15.79
C ASN A 119 -6.68 -8.41 15.92
N ASN A 120 -6.84 -7.27 15.24
CA ASN A 120 -5.83 -6.21 15.25
C ASN A 120 -6.44 -4.84 14.98
N LEU A 121 -5.81 -3.80 15.52
CA LEU A 121 -6.06 -2.42 15.13
C LEU A 121 -4.85 -1.95 14.34
N GLU A 122 -5.07 -1.54 13.10
CA GLU A 122 -4.07 -0.84 12.29
C GLU A 122 -4.48 0.62 12.17
N VAL A 123 -3.52 1.52 12.07
CA VAL A 123 -3.79 2.95 11.80
C VAL A 123 -3.29 3.26 10.39
N GLU A 124 -4.22 3.59 9.51
CA GLU A 124 -3.95 4.02 8.15
C GLU A 124 -4.14 5.55 8.04
N THR A 125 -3.82 6.13 6.88
CA THR A 125 -4.09 7.55 6.65
C THR A 125 -4.97 7.74 5.42
N CYS A 126 -5.90 8.69 5.51
CA CYS A 126 -6.64 9.23 4.38
C CYS A 126 -6.18 10.66 4.10
N ILE A 127 -6.53 11.20 2.94
CA ILE A 127 -6.29 12.62 2.63
C ILE A 127 -7.58 13.34 2.24
N TYR A 128 -7.73 14.58 2.69
CA TYR A 128 -8.78 15.48 2.21
C TYR A 128 -8.55 15.83 0.74
N HIS A 129 -9.62 15.94 -0.04
CA HIS A 129 -9.50 16.41 -1.41
C HIS A 129 -8.96 17.84 -1.46
N ARG A 130 -7.90 18.04 -2.25
CA ARG A 130 -7.34 19.35 -2.57
C ARG A 130 -7.07 19.48 -4.06
N PRO A 131 -7.34 20.67 -4.66
CA PRO A 131 -7.13 20.89 -6.09
C PRO A 131 -5.65 20.88 -6.50
N TYR A 132 -4.72 21.03 -5.55
CA TYR A 132 -3.28 21.03 -5.81
C TYR A 132 -2.63 19.64 -5.74
N HIS A 133 -3.37 18.60 -5.33
CA HIS A 133 -2.86 17.23 -5.33
C HIS A 133 -2.57 16.76 -6.75
N LYS A 134 -1.37 16.21 -6.96
CA LYS A 134 -0.93 15.73 -8.28
C LYS A 134 -1.09 14.23 -8.35
N TRP A 135 -1.92 13.77 -9.26
CA TRP A 135 -2.27 12.36 -9.43
C TRP A 135 -1.66 11.77 -10.69
N TYR A 136 -1.18 10.53 -10.58
CA TYR A 136 -0.62 9.75 -11.66
C TYR A 136 -1.26 8.37 -11.67
N PHE A 137 -1.50 7.82 -12.85
CA PHE A 137 -1.88 6.43 -13.03
C PHE A 137 -1.24 5.92 -14.32
N MET A 138 -1.06 4.60 -14.42
CA MET A 138 -0.59 3.98 -15.65
C MET A 138 -1.78 3.45 -16.43
N SER A 139 -1.99 4.00 -17.62
CA SER A 139 -2.97 3.45 -18.56
C SER A 139 -2.42 2.13 -19.14
N GLU A 140 -3.29 1.15 -19.32
CA GLU A 140 -2.94 -0.12 -20.00
C GLU A 140 -1.78 -0.91 -19.36
N GLN A 141 -1.54 -0.71 -18.06
CA GLN A 141 -0.46 -1.35 -17.31
C GLN A 141 -0.45 -2.87 -17.50
N THR A 142 0.72 -3.43 -17.82
CA THR A 142 0.91 -4.87 -18.07
C THR A 142 1.59 -5.55 -16.89
N PRO A 143 1.64 -6.90 -16.82
CA PRO A 143 2.35 -7.62 -15.76
C PRO A 143 3.86 -7.36 -15.69
N ASP A 144 4.45 -6.75 -16.72
CA ASP A 144 5.86 -6.37 -16.74
C ASP A 144 6.09 -4.99 -16.09
N ASP A 145 5.02 -4.21 -15.92
CA ASP A 145 5.04 -2.89 -15.29
C ASP A 145 4.70 -3.01 -13.80
N VAL A 146 5.71 -2.89 -12.93
CA VAL A 146 5.55 -3.01 -11.48
C VAL A 146 5.66 -1.64 -10.80
N TRP A 147 4.64 -1.28 -10.01
CA TRP A 147 4.73 -0.13 -9.12
C TRP A 147 5.54 -0.49 -7.88
N LEU A 148 6.53 0.33 -7.57
CA LEU A 148 7.19 0.36 -6.25
C LEU A 148 6.92 1.72 -5.63
N PHE A 149 6.30 1.73 -4.45
CA PHE A 149 5.87 2.98 -3.82
C PHE A 149 5.98 2.88 -2.30
N VAL A 150 6.38 4.00 -1.69
CA VAL A 150 6.63 4.10 -0.25
C VAL A 150 5.30 4.21 0.48
N GLN A 151 5.12 3.40 1.51
CA GLN A 151 3.97 3.45 2.44
C GLN A 151 4.35 3.94 3.83
N TRP A 152 5.64 4.03 4.12
CA TRP A 152 6.18 4.65 5.32
C TRP A 152 7.70 4.78 5.17
N GLU A 153 8.29 5.79 5.81
CA GLU A 153 9.72 6.02 5.83
C GLU A 153 10.16 6.59 7.18
N GLU A 154 11.21 6.01 7.77
CA GLU A 154 11.82 6.52 9.00
C GLU A 154 12.34 7.94 8.76
N CYS A 155 12.04 8.84 9.68
CA CYS A 155 12.52 10.22 9.66
C CYS A 155 12.78 10.75 11.07
N ASP A 156 13.71 11.71 11.19
CA ASP A 156 14.08 12.29 12.49
C ASP A 156 12.92 13.01 13.18
N VAL A 157 12.00 13.55 12.38
CA VAL A 157 10.78 14.21 12.83
C VAL A 157 9.60 13.48 12.20
N PRO A 158 8.68 12.88 12.99
CA PRO A 158 7.48 12.22 12.49
C PRO A 158 6.79 13.02 11.39
N CYS A 159 6.55 12.38 10.26
CA CYS A 159 6.04 13.03 9.06
C CYS A 159 4.96 12.18 8.39
N GLU A 160 3.72 12.65 8.51
CA GLU A 160 2.53 12.01 7.95
C GLU A 160 2.46 12.04 6.41
N THR A 161 3.35 12.77 5.75
CA THR A 161 3.40 12.89 4.28
C THR A 161 4.47 12.00 3.63
N THR A 162 5.05 11.06 4.39
CA THR A 162 6.03 10.10 3.86
C THR A 162 5.38 9.02 2.99
N SER A 163 4.12 8.69 3.23
CA SER A 163 3.41 7.65 2.50
C SER A 163 2.91 8.18 1.16
N VAL A 164 2.69 7.28 0.19
CA VAL A 164 2.07 7.59 -1.11
C VAL A 164 0.59 7.24 -1.04
N PRO A 165 -0.31 8.25 -0.98
CA PRO A 165 -1.74 8.01 -1.04
C PRO A 165 -2.11 7.41 -2.39
N HIS A 166 -2.98 6.41 -2.37
CA HIS A 166 -3.33 5.66 -3.56
C HIS A 166 -4.76 5.15 -3.50
N THR A 167 -5.29 4.84 -4.69
CA THR A 167 -6.66 4.30 -4.83
C THR A 167 -6.83 3.61 -6.16
N ALA A 168 -7.81 2.71 -6.26
CA ALA A 168 -8.28 2.23 -7.55
C ALA A 168 -9.26 3.24 -8.15
N LEU A 169 -8.99 3.71 -9.36
CA LEU A 169 -9.89 4.65 -10.04
C LEU A 169 -11.15 3.93 -10.51
N ASN A 170 -12.31 4.37 -10.01
CA ASN A 170 -13.59 4.05 -10.64
C ASN A 170 -13.80 5.03 -11.81
N GLY A 171 -13.30 4.66 -12.99
CA GLY A 171 -13.32 5.54 -14.15
C GLY A 171 -14.61 5.41 -14.98
N PRO A 172 -14.99 6.46 -15.75
CA PRO A 172 -16.00 6.36 -16.82
C PRO A 172 -15.51 5.53 -18.03
N GLN A 173 -14.25 5.06 -17.99
CA GLN A 173 -13.60 4.28 -19.04
C GLN A 173 -13.94 2.79 -18.99
N VAL A 174 -14.69 2.32 -17.98
CA VAL A 174 -15.12 0.92 -17.90
C VAL A 174 -16.09 0.63 -19.04
N ARG A 175 -15.61 -0.08 -20.05
CA ARG A 175 -16.43 -0.51 -21.18
C ARG A 175 -17.12 -1.82 -20.83
N LEU A 176 -18.30 -2.01 -21.42
CA LEU A 176 -18.98 -3.28 -21.38
C LEU A 176 -18.07 -4.35 -22.02
N GLY A 177 -17.61 -5.31 -21.23
CA GLY A 177 -16.70 -6.38 -21.66
C GLY A 177 -15.26 -6.27 -21.16
N ASP A 178 -14.88 -5.18 -20.49
CA ASP A 178 -13.55 -5.08 -19.87
C ASP A 178 -13.36 -6.18 -18.82
N MET A 179 -12.19 -6.80 -18.82
CA MET A 179 -11.88 -7.82 -17.84
C MET A 179 -11.65 -7.19 -16.46
N PRO A 180 -12.11 -7.84 -15.38
CA PRO A 180 -11.83 -7.35 -14.04
C PRO A 180 -10.31 -7.32 -13.79
N ARG A 181 -9.84 -6.25 -13.16
CA ARG A 181 -8.45 -6.14 -12.72
C ARG A 181 -8.11 -7.30 -11.79
N GLU A 182 -6.99 -7.96 -12.06
CA GLU A 182 -6.38 -8.94 -11.15
C GLU A 182 -4.95 -8.49 -10.85
N SER A 183 -4.58 -8.45 -9.56
CA SER A 183 -3.28 -7.93 -9.14
C SER A 183 -2.77 -8.57 -7.86
N LEU A 184 -1.45 -8.59 -7.71
CA LEU A 184 -0.76 -8.89 -6.47
C LEU A 184 -0.15 -7.61 -5.90
N GLU A 185 -0.33 -7.44 -4.59
CA GLU A 185 0.33 -6.44 -3.77
C GLU A 185 1.24 -7.18 -2.80
N VAL A 186 2.50 -6.80 -2.72
CA VAL A 186 3.50 -7.39 -1.80
C VAL A 186 4.04 -6.26 -0.94
N ARG A 187 3.98 -6.43 0.37
CA ARG A 187 4.42 -5.43 1.34
C ARG A 187 5.73 -5.83 1.97
N MET A 188 6.66 -4.89 2.00
CA MET A 188 8.06 -5.17 2.33
C MET A 188 8.62 -4.13 3.28
N ILE A 189 9.46 -4.60 4.20
CA ILE A 189 10.40 -3.76 4.94
C ILE A 189 11.68 -3.71 4.11
N VAL A 190 12.15 -2.51 3.81
CA VAL A 190 13.35 -2.26 3.01
C VAL A 190 14.34 -1.47 3.84
N ILE A 191 15.55 -2.00 3.97
CA ILE A 191 16.67 -1.38 4.67
C ILE A 191 17.72 -1.01 3.62
N SER A 192 18.19 0.24 3.63
CA SER A 192 19.20 0.76 2.68
C SER A 192 20.16 1.71 3.35
#